data_AF-U9UL32-F1
#
_entry.id   AF-U9UL32-F1
#
_cell.length_a   1.000
_cell.length_b   1.000
_cell.length_c   1.000
_cell.angle_alpha   90.00
_cell.angle_beta   90.00
_cell.angle_gamma   90.00
#
_symmetry.space_group_name_H-M   'P 1'
#
loop_
_entity.id
_entity.type
_entity.pdbx_description
1 polymer ?
#
loop_
_entity_poly.entity_id
_entity_poly.type
_entity_poly.pdbx_seq_one_letter_code
_entity_poly.pdbx_strand_id
1 'polypeptide(L)'
;MYLEDRCGLDINNPIYIFCLHYVFIPRINQSLSQWKASWNNHKIRTENHQTPMQLYSKGMIELGFRGMEDDLVDPNEYGIDWEGPTPAEEDNTVTVDEPRNVLTDEQYQSLRSTVNPLEEDEEGFGINIYKKTVSVVARILRNN
;
A
#
# COMPACT_ATOMS: atom_id res chain seq x y z
N MET A 1 7.53 -10.78 12.57
CA MET A 1 7.88 -10.83 13.99
C MET A 1 8.94 -9.82 14.46
N TYR A 2 9.86 -9.28 13.63
CA TYR A 2 10.89 -8.33 14.13
C TYR A 2 10.32 -7.11 14.90
N LEU A 3 9.23 -6.51 14.42
CA LEU A 3 8.60 -5.36 15.09
C LEU A 3 7.93 -5.75 16.41
N GLU A 4 7.32 -6.92 16.49
CA GLU A 4 6.75 -7.47 17.74
C GLU A 4 7.87 -7.76 18.74
N ASP A 5 8.89 -8.52 18.31
CA ASP A 5 9.94 -9.02 19.18
C ASP A 5 10.92 -7.94 19.65
N ARG A 6 11.22 -6.95 18.80
CA ARG A 6 12.28 -5.95 19.07
C ARG A 6 11.81 -4.52 19.18
N CYS A 7 10.58 -4.22 18.75
CA CYS A 7 10.05 -2.85 18.75
C CYS A 7 8.77 -2.70 19.58
N GLY A 8 8.30 -3.77 20.24
CA GLY A 8 7.15 -3.73 21.13
C GLY A 8 5.83 -3.46 20.41
N LEU A 9 5.73 -3.83 19.13
CA LEU A 9 4.46 -3.82 18.40
C LEU A 9 3.51 -4.84 19.04
N ASP A 10 2.37 -4.36 19.54
CA ASP A 10 1.25 -5.20 19.96
C ASP A 10 0.16 -5.15 18.87
N ILE A 11 -0.04 -6.29 18.19
CA ILE A 11 -1.01 -6.43 17.10
C ILE A 11 -2.45 -6.21 17.57
N ASN A 12 -2.74 -6.52 18.83
CA ASN A 12 -4.08 -6.39 19.39
C ASN A 12 -4.41 -4.94 19.79
N ASN A 13 -3.41 -4.06 19.77
CA ASN A 13 -3.58 -2.67 20.15
C ASN A 13 -3.70 -1.79 18.89
N PRO A 14 -4.87 -1.17 18.67
CA PRO A 14 -5.16 -0.42 17.44
C PRO A 14 -4.26 0.80 17.24
N ILE A 15 -3.68 1.35 18.31
CA ILE A 15 -2.76 2.50 18.23
C ILE A 15 -1.48 2.10 17.51
N TYR A 16 -0.91 0.93 17.82
CA TYR A 16 0.31 0.47 17.15
C TYR A 16 0.05 0.09 15.70
N ILE A 17 -1.08 -0.55 15.40
CA ILE A 17 -1.49 -0.85 14.01
C ILE A 17 -1.71 0.44 13.21
N PHE A 18 -2.37 1.44 13.79
CA PHE A 18 -2.51 2.75 13.17
C PHE A 18 -1.15 3.39 12.87
N CYS A 19 -0.23 3.42 13.85
CA CYS A 19 1.11 3.97 13.66
C CYS A 19 1.91 3.20 12.60
N LEU A 20 1.75 1.87 12.56
CA LEU A 20 2.36 1.01 11.57
C LEU A 20 1.89 1.38 10.16
N HIS A 21 0.57 1.48 9.96
CA HIS A 21 -0.03 1.82 8.67
C HIS A 21 0.32 3.24 8.23
N TYR A 22 0.31 4.22 9.15
CA TYR A 22 0.70 5.60 8.88
C TYR A 22 2.10 5.69 8.24
N VAL A 23 3.05 4.87 8.71
CA VAL A 23 4.44 4.90 8.22
C VAL A 23 4.63 3.99 7.01
N PHE A 24 4.17 2.74 7.07
CA PHE A 24 4.56 1.74 6.08
C PHE A 24 3.69 1.76 4.82
N ILE A 25 2.42 2.18 4.87
CA ILE A 25 1.61 2.28 3.65
C ILE A 25 2.21 3.27 2.64
N PRO A 26 2.56 4.53 3.02
CA PRO A 26 3.19 5.46 2.10
C PRO A 26 4.51 4.94 1.53
N ARG A 27 5.33 4.28 2.36
CA ARG A 27 6.62 3.72 1.96
C ARG A 27 6.45 2.59 0.94
N ILE A 28 5.56 1.63 1.21
CA ILE A 28 5.26 0.53 0.30
C ILE A 28 4.79 1.10 -1.04
N ASN A 29 3.87 2.06 -1.03
CA ASN A 29 3.37 2.68 -2.26
C ASN A 29 4.48 3.40 -3.04
N GLN A 30 5.40 4.07 -2.34
CA GLN A 30 6.56 4.69 -2.98
C GLN A 30 7.48 3.64 -3.61
N SER A 31 7.81 2.56 -2.89
CA SER A 31 8.64 1.47 -3.41
C SER A 31 7.99 0.77 -4.59
N LEU A 32 6.67 0.52 -4.54
CA LEU A 32 5.92 -0.05 -5.67
C LEU A 32 5.93 0.87 -6.88
N SER A 33 5.79 2.18 -6.67
CA SER A 33 5.85 3.17 -7.75
C SER A 33 7.23 3.20 -8.41
N GLN A 34 8.29 3.17 -7.61
CA GLN A 34 9.68 3.11 -8.09
C GLN A 34 9.95 1.79 -8.83
N TRP A 35 9.51 0.67 -8.27
CA TRP A 35 9.62 -0.64 -8.90
C TRP A 35 8.89 -0.67 -10.24
N LYS A 36 7.63 -0.20 -10.30
CA LYS A 36 6.86 -0.10 -11.54
C LYS A 36 7.58 0.75 -12.58
N ALA A 37 8.11 1.91 -12.19
CA ALA A 37 8.84 2.78 -13.09
C ALA A 37 10.13 2.13 -13.61
N SER A 38 10.90 1.49 -12.74
CA SER A 38 12.13 0.77 -13.12
C SER A 38 11.81 -0.41 -14.03
N TRP A 39 10.82 -1.22 -13.66
CA TRP A 39 10.40 -2.38 -14.41
C TRP A 39 9.85 -2.00 -15.78
N ASN A 40 9.02 -0.98 -15.91
CA ASN A 40 8.46 -0.61 -17.21
C ASN A 40 9.52 -0.03 -18.18
N ASN A 41 10.64 0.48 -17.64
CA ASN A 41 11.68 1.15 -18.42
C ASN A 41 13.01 0.37 -18.51
N HIS A 42 13.12 -0.81 -17.88
CA HIS A 42 14.33 -1.63 -18.02
C HIS A 42 14.39 -2.27 -19.40
N LYS A 43 15.60 -2.41 -19.95
CA LYS A 43 15.81 -3.03 -21.27
C LYS A 43 15.78 -4.55 -21.12
N ILE A 44 14.96 -5.21 -21.91
CA ILE A 44 14.90 -6.68 -21.95
C ILE A 44 15.94 -7.20 -22.93
N ARG A 45 16.86 -8.04 -22.44
CA ARG A 45 17.97 -8.59 -23.24
C ARG A 45 17.49 -9.41 -24.45
N THR A 46 16.41 -10.17 -24.30
CA THR A 46 15.87 -11.04 -25.36
C THR A 46 15.02 -10.31 -26.39
N GLU A 47 14.57 -9.10 -26.09
CA GLU A 47 13.67 -8.31 -26.94
C GLU A 47 14.42 -7.15 -27.60
N ASN A 48 15.61 -7.42 -28.14
CA ASN A 48 16.47 -6.43 -28.79
C ASN A 48 16.74 -5.17 -27.93
N HIS A 49 16.83 -5.34 -26.61
CA HIS A 49 17.02 -4.25 -25.65
C HIS A 49 15.87 -3.23 -25.60
N GLN A 50 14.69 -3.60 -26.07
CA GLN A 50 13.48 -2.80 -25.90
C GLN A 50 12.97 -2.90 -24.46
N THR A 51 12.36 -1.82 -23.97
CA THR A 51 11.71 -1.81 -22.65
C THR A 51 10.30 -2.39 -22.75
N PRO A 52 9.70 -2.91 -21.66
CA PRO A 52 8.29 -3.29 -21.66
C PRO A 52 7.39 -2.19 -22.19
N MET A 53 7.67 -0.93 -21.86
CA MET A 53 6.90 0.20 -22.38
C MET A 53 7.06 0.41 -23.88
N GLN A 54 8.26 0.23 -24.42
CA GLN A 54 8.48 0.30 -25.87
C GLN A 54 7.79 -0.85 -26.61
N LEU A 55 7.83 -2.07 -26.06
CA LEU A 55 7.14 -3.23 -26.62
C LEU A 55 5.63 -3.03 -26.62
N TYR A 56 5.07 -2.50 -25.51
CA TYR A 56 3.66 -2.17 -25.42
C TYR A 56 3.25 -1.13 -26.47
N SER A 57 3.97 -0.01 -26.57
CA SER A 57 3.71 1.03 -27.58
C SER A 57 3.86 0.52 -29.01
N LYS A 58 4.88 -0.32 -29.27
CA LYS A 58 5.08 -0.95 -30.59
C LYS A 58 3.90 -1.86 -30.94
N GLY A 59 3.46 -2.70 -30.00
CA GLY A 59 2.30 -3.57 -30.19
C GLY A 59 1.03 -2.79 -30.52
N MET A 60 0.79 -1.67 -29.83
CA MET A 60 -0.36 -0.79 -30.13
C MET A 60 -0.30 -0.20 -31.54
N ILE A 61 0.89 0.22 -31.99
CA ILE A 61 1.08 0.78 -33.34
C ILE A 61 0.88 -0.30 -34.42
N GLU A 62 1.40 -1.51 -34.19
CA GLU A 62 1.39 -2.59 -35.18
C GLU A 62 0.04 -3.32 -35.27
N LEU A 63 -0.67 -3.47 -34.15
CA LEU A 63 -1.85 -4.34 -34.02
C LEU A 63 -3.15 -3.60 -33.65
N GLY A 64 -3.08 -2.27 -33.46
CA GLY A 64 -4.18 -1.44 -32.96
C GLY A 64 -4.27 -1.42 -31.42
N PHE A 65 -5.24 -0.71 -30.86
CA PHE A 65 -5.47 -0.54 -29.41
C PHE A 65 -6.04 -1.80 -28.71
N ARG A 66 -5.58 -2.99 -29.10
CA ARG A 66 -6.04 -4.25 -28.49
C ARG A 66 -5.70 -4.27 -27.00
N GLY A 67 -6.72 -4.42 -26.16
CA GLY A 67 -6.60 -4.38 -24.69
C GLY A 67 -6.73 -2.99 -24.04
N MET A 68 -6.94 -1.93 -24.82
CA MET A 68 -7.42 -0.62 -24.35
C MET A 68 -8.87 -0.32 -24.77
N GLU A 69 -9.46 -1.15 -25.63
CA GLU A 69 -10.83 -1.01 -26.14
C GLU A 69 -11.92 -1.39 -25.11
N ASP A 70 -11.54 -1.71 -23.87
CA ASP A 70 -12.45 -2.28 -22.88
C ASP A 70 -13.00 -1.21 -21.92
N ASP A 71 -13.83 -0.33 -22.46
CA ASP A 71 -14.80 0.45 -21.66
C ASP A 71 -15.99 -0.42 -21.18
N LEU A 72 -15.98 -1.74 -21.47
CA LEU A 72 -17.08 -2.66 -21.18
C LEU A 72 -16.86 -3.50 -19.92
N VAL A 73 -15.62 -3.61 -19.43
CA VAL A 73 -15.33 -4.29 -18.16
C VAL A 73 -15.41 -3.28 -17.03
N ASP A 74 -16.49 -3.34 -16.25
CA ASP A 74 -16.54 -2.69 -14.94
C ASP A 74 -15.44 -3.31 -14.05
N PRO A 75 -14.47 -2.52 -13.57
CA PRO A 75 -13.45 -3.03 -12.65
C PRO A 75 -14.01 -3.68 -11.39
N ASN A 76 -15.24 -3.34 -10.99
CA ASN A 76 -15.94 -3.94 -9.86
C ASN A 76 -16.56 -5.31 -10.19
N GLU A 77 -16.75 -5.61 -11.48
CA GLU A 77 -17.29 -6.90 -11.94
C GLU A 77 -16.20 -7.85 -12.45
N TYR A 78 -14.97 -7.34 -12.65
CA TYR A 78 -13.84 -8.15 -13.11
C TYR A 78 -13.51 -9.26 -12.09
N GLY A 79 -13.68 -10.51 -12.52
CA GLY A 79 -13.43 -11.69 -11.69
C GLY A 79 -14.65 -12.20 -10.90
N ILE A 80 -15.83 -11.55 -11.05
CA ILE A 80 -17.10 -12.11 -10.57
C ILE A 80 -17.59 -13.15 -11.57
N ASP A 81 -17.70 -14.40 -11.13
CA ASP A 81 -18.37 -15.45 -11.89
C ASP A 81 -19.88 -15.42 -11.60
N TRP A 82 -20.64 -14.72 -12.46
CA TRP A 82 -22.09 -14.60 -12.33
C TRP A 82 -22.83 -15.92 -12.51
N GLU A 83 -22.22 -16.92 -13.17
CA GLU A 83 -22.75 -18.29 -13.29
C GLU A 83 -22.13 -19.27 -12.28
N GLY A 84 -21.25 -18.77 -11.41
CA GLY A 84 -20.61 -19.55 -10.37
C GLY A 84 -21.61 -20.01 -9.32
N PRO A 85 -21.30 -21.10 -8.60
CA PRO A 85 -22.11 -21.50 -7.46
C PRO A 85 -22.13 -20.36 -6.43
N THR A 86 -23.33 -19.93 -6.03
CA THR A 86 -23.48 -19.01 -4.90
C THR A 86 -22.83 -19.65 -3.67
N PRO A 87 -22.02 -18.91 -2.90
CA PRO A 87 -21.47 -19.41 -1.65
C PRO A 87 -22.60 -20.02 -0.82
N ALA A 88 -22.40 -21.24 -0.31
CA ALA A 88 -23.30 -21.76 0.71
C ALA A 88 -23.33 -20.74 1.86
N GLU A 89 -24.49 -20.53 2.51
CA GLU A 89 -24.66 -19.58 3.63
C GLU A 89 -23.85 -19.95 4.89
N GLU A 90 -22.78 -20.73 4.76
CA GLU A 90 -21.78 -20.86 5.81
C GLU A 90 -21.03 -19.53 5.93
N ASP A 91 -21.18 -18.95 7.11
CA ASP A 91 -20.65 -17.71 7.67
C ASP A 91 -19.11 -17.61 7.65
N ASN A 92 -18.49 -17.85 6.49
CA ASN A 92 -17.05 -17.77 6.27
C ASN A 92 -16.63 -16.40 5.71
N THR A 93 -17.52 -15.41 5.74
CA THR A 93 -17.18 -14.03 5.39
C THR A 93 -16.34 -13.45 6.53
N VAL A 94 -15.02 -13.50 6.38
CA VAL A 94 -14.10 -12.83 7.31
C VAL A 94 -14.24 -11.33 7.11
N THR A 95 -15.02 -10.68 7.97
CA THR A 95 -15.05 -9.22 8.05
C THR A 95 -13.72 -8.74 8.62
N VAL A 96 -12.86 -8.21 7.75
CA VAL A 96 -11.63 -7.54 8.17
C VAL A 96 -12.03 -6.15 8.67
N ASP A 97 -11.88 -5.90 9.97
CA ASP A 97 -12.04 -4.56 10.52
C ASP A 97 -11.02 -3.63 9.86
N GLU A 98 -11.51 -2.58 9.18
CA GLU A 98 -10.62 -1.54 8.70
C GLU A 98 -9.89 -0.91 9.90
N PRO A 99 -8.56 -0.67 9.79
CA PRO A 99 -7.77 -0.09 10.85
C PRO A 99 -8.30 1.32 11.16
N ARG A 100 -9.07 1.43 12.24
CA ARG A 100 -9.72 2.69 12.63
C ARG A 100 -8.67 3.73 12.96
N ASN A 101 -8.80 4.92 12.35
CA ASN A 101 -8.03 6.08 12.78
C ASN A 101 -8.36 6.35 14.26
N VAL A 102 -7.36 6.23 15.13
CA VAL A 102 -7.51 6.42 16.57
C VAL A 102 -7.46 7.90 16.97
N LEU A 103 -7.16 8.80 16.03
CA LEU A 103 -6.99 10.24 16.27
C LEU A 103 -8.17 11.05 15.72
N THR A 104 -8.51 12.14 16.39
CA THR A 104 -9.37 13.19 15.81
C THR A 104 -8.66 13.91 14.67
N ASP A 105 -9.38 14.66 13.84
CA ASP A 105 -8.79 15.39 12.72
C ASP A 105 -7.69 16.37 13.17
N GLU A 106 -7.91 17.11 14.26
CA GLU A 106 -6.92 18.04 14.82
C GLU A 106 -5.65 17.33 15.30
N GLN A 107 -5.82 16.20 15.98
CA GLN A 107 -4.72 15.36 16.45
C GLN A 107 -3.93 14.76 15.28
N TYR A 108 -4.64 14.35 14.22
CA TYR A 108 -4.03 13.82 13.01
C TYR A 108 -3.22 14.89 12.27
N GLN A 109 -3.69 16.14 12.21
CA GLN A 109 -2.91 17.25 11.64
C GLN A 109 -1.65 17.53 12.46
N SER A 110 -1.74 17.46 13.80
CA SER A 110 -0.57 17.60 14.67
C SER A 110 0.46 16.48 14.46
N LEU A 111 0.00 15.25 14.20
CA LEU A 111 0.89 14.15 13.85
C LEU A 111 1.60 14.42 12.51
N ARG A 112 0.86 14.83 11.47
CA ARG A 112 1.41 15.09 10.12
C ARG A 112 2.42 16.23 10.08
N SER A 113 2.24 17.25 10.91
CA SER A 113 3.21 18.34 11.02
C SER A 113 4.50 17.93 11.71
N THR A 114 4.46 16.87 12.53
CA THR A 114 5.60 16.41 13.34
C THR A 114 6.36 15.24 12.69
N VAL A 115 5.65 14.34 12.01
CA VAL A 115 6.22 13.11 11.47
C VAL A 115 5.89 12.98 9.98
N ASN A 116 6.93 13.07 9.16
CA ASN A 116 6.83 12.72 7.74
C ASN A 116 7.07 11.20 7.58
N PRO A 117 6.07 10.42 7.11
CA PRO A 117 6.22 8.98 6.96
C PRO A 117 7.26 8.59 5.89
N LEU A 118 7.61 9.50 4.96
CA LEU A 118 8.62 9.30 3.91
C LEU A 118 9.97 9.95 4.22
N GLU A 119 10.21 10.37 5.47
CA GLU A 119 11.52 10.88 5.93
C GLU A 119 12.62 9.83 5.70
N GLU A 120 13.85 10.24 5.39
CA GLU A 120 14.95 9.28 5.22
C GLU A 120 15.29 8.59 6.55
N ASP A 121 15.46 7.28 6.50
CA ASP A 121 15.83 6.45 7.65
C ASP A 121 16.96 5.52 7.20
N GLU A 122 18.18 6.06 7.20
CA GLU A 122 19.36 5.47 6.58
C GLU A 122 19.64 4.03 7.06
N GLU A 123 19.39 3.74 8.34
CA GLU A 123 19.68 2.43 8.94
C GLU A 123 18.44 1.69 9.44
N GLY A 124 17.29 2.38 9.57
CA GLY A 124 16.10 1.81 10.18
C GLY A 124 15.02 1.33 9.19
N PHE A 125 15.12 1.63 7.89
CA PHE A 125 14.12 1.25 6.88
C PHE A 125 12.66 1.67 7.21
N GLY A 126 12.48 2.72 8.00
CA GLY A 126 11.19 3.21 8.49
C GLY A 126 10.87 2.79 9.93
N ILE A 127 11.67 1.92 10.56
CA ILE A 127 11.47 1.48 11.94
C ILE A 127 11.70 2.63 12.92
N ASN A 128 12.68 3.50 12.68
CA ASN A 128 12.93 4.64 13.56
C ASN A 128 11.77 5.64 13.50
N ILE A 129 11.20 5.81 12.31
CA ILE A 129 10.05 6.67 12.07
C ILE A 129 8.79 6.07 12.69
N TYR A 130 8.62 4.74 12.64
CA TYR A 130 7.57 4.04 13.38
C TYR A 130 7.67 4.31 14.89
N LYS A 131 8.85 4.14 15.50
CA LYS A 131 9.07 4.42 16.93
C LYS A 131 8.79 5.89 17.28
N LYS A 132 9.21 6.83 16.42
CA LYS A 132 8.90 8.26 16.54
C LYS A 132 7.39 8.50 16.49
N THR A 133 6.69 7.88 15.54
CA THR A 133 5.23 7.96 15.37
C THR A 133 4.51 7.49 16.63
N VAL A 134 4.83 6.30 17.13
CA VAL A 134 4.25 5.76 18.38
C VAL A 134 4.45 6.72 19.55
N SER A 135 5.65 7.31 19.68
CA SER A 135 5.96 8.23 20.77
C SER A 135 5.18 9.55 20.67
N VAL A 136 5.01 10.07 19.45
CA VAL A 136 4.23 11.30 19.20
C VAL A 136 2.74 11.05 19.44
N VAL A 137 2.20 9.94 18.92
CA VAL A 137 0.79 9.57 19.12
C VAL A 137 0.49 9.35 20.60
N ALA A 138 1.36 8.64 21.34
CA ALA A 138 1.21 8.46 22.78
C ALA A 138 1.21 9.80 23.55
N ARG A 139 2.01 10.79 23.12
CA ARG A 139 2.02 12.13 23.71
C ARG A 139 0.73 12.90 23.41
N ILE A 140 0.22 12.80 22.18
CA ILE A 140 -1.03 13.46 21.77
C ILE A 140 -2.20 12.91 22.58
N LEU A 141 -2.29 11.58 22.73
CA LEU A 141 -3.36 10.93 23.47
C LEU A 141 -3.29 11.16 24.99
N ARG A 142 -2.11 11.42 25.55
CA ARG A 142 -1.94 11.76 26.99
C ARG A 142 -2.29 13.21 27.33
N ASN A 143 -2.26 14.10 26.34
CA ASN A 143 -2.53 15.54 26.52
C ASN A 143 -3.99 15.90 26.22
N ASN A 144 -4.84 14.90 26.02
CA ASN A 144 -6.27 15.00 25.74
C ASN A 144 -7.06 14.51 26.97
#